data_AF-A0A8T3PET1-F1
#
_entry.id   AF-A0A8T3PET1-F1
#
_cell.length_a   1.000
_cell.length_b   1.000
_cell.length_c   1.000
_cell.angle_alpha   90.00
_cell.angle_beta   90.00
_cell.angle_gamma   90.00
#
_symmetry.space_group_name_H-M   'P 1'
#
loop_
_entity.id
_entity.type
_entity.pdbx_description
1 polymer ?
#
loop_
_entity_poly.entity_id
_entity_poly.type
_entity_poly.pdbx_seq_one_letter_code
_entity_poly.pdbx_strand_id
1 'polypeptide(L)'
;MLWDGEVDWLATAAPYAVDVATVAVGVLLLRMIRGPHWLRVNVFVLAILGPLFDSAYGYGRGVVTGWGDIAALLGELRAPMVHGWFIVGITIYAVVAWRIVRPLAPLPPRQPPGSKLAAR
;
A
#
# COMPACT_ATOMS: atom_id res chain seq x y z
N MET A 1 -2.37 31.01 -13.00
CA MET A 1 -1.61 31.27 -11.77
C MET A 1 -0.64 30.12 -11.64
N LEU A 2 0.59 30.27 -12.17
CA LEU A 2 1.65 29.30 -11.87
C LEU A 2 2.05 29.55 -10.42
N TRP A 3 2.03 28.50 -9.62
CA TRP A 3 2.57 28.54 -8.27
C TRP A 3 4.09 28.52 -8.38
N ASP A 4 4.75 29.63 -8.08
CA ASP A 4 6.23 29.77 -8.08
C ASP A 4 6.84 29.43 -6.70
N GLY A 5 6.03 28.99 -5.73
CA GLY A 5 6.50 28.72 -4.38
C GLY A 5 7.39 27.49 -4.36
N GLU A 6 8.64 27.66 -3.96
CA GLU A 6 9.57 26.57 -3.63
C GLU A 6 8.80 25.52 -2.81
N VAL A 7 8.68 24.33 -3.40
CA VAL A 7 8.03 23.20 -2.75
C VAL A 7 9.07 22.62 -1.80
N ASP A 8 8.96 22.96 -0.51
CA ASP A 8 9.84 22.43 0.54
C ASP A 8 9.85 20.89 0.49
N TRP A 9 10.97 20.25 0.85
CA TRP A 9 11.10 18.78 0.91
C TRP A 9 9.95 18.13 1.67
N LEU A 10 9.36 18.82 2.65
CA LEU A 10 8.21 18.35 3.40
C LEU A 10 6.96 18.16 2.51
N ALA A 11 6.69 19.11 1.62
CA ALA A 11 5.59 19.01 0.66
C ALA A 11 5.87 17.94 -0.40
N THR A 12 7.13 17.81 -0.83
CA THR A 12 7.57 16.73 -1.73
C THR A 12 7.45 15.35 -1.07
N ALA A 13 7.68 15.25 0.24
CA ALA A 13 7.55 14.01 1.00
C ALA A 13 6.10 13.66 1.39
N ALA A 14 5.19 14.63 1.32
CA ALA A 14 3.82 14.50 1.83
C ALA A 14 3.03 13.32 1.21
N PRO A 15 3.08 13.05 -0.11
CA PRO A 15 2.40 11.90 -0.69
C PRO A 15 2.81 10.57 -0.05
N TYR A 16 4.09 10.40 0.26
CA TYR A 16 4.62 9.18 0.88
C TYR A 16 4.26 9.06 2.37
N ALA A 17 4.07 10.19 3.06
CA ALA A 17 3.53 10.18 4.42
C ALA A 17 2.04 9.80 4.42
N VAL A 18 1.29 10.28 3.42
CA VAL A 18 -0.11 9.91 3.21
C VAL A 18 -0.26 8.42 2.90
N ASP A 19 0.69 7.83 2.16
CA ASP A 19 0.75 6.38 1.94
C ASP A 19 0.83 5.59 3.26
N VAL A 20 1.70 6.01 4.19
CA VAL A 20 1.82 5.36 5.51
C VAL A 20 0.49 5.40 6.25
N ALA A 21 -0.14 6.58 6.28
CA ALA A 21 -1.43 6.75 6.94
C ALA A 21 -2.53 5.91 6.26
N THR A 22 -2.54 5.86 4.92
CA THR A 22 -3.48 5.08 4.13
C THR A 22 -3.35 3.59 4.42
N VAL A 23 -2.12 3.07 4.48
CA VAL A 23 -1.86 1.67 4.87
C VAL A 23 -2.33 1.41 6.29
N ALA A 24 -2.01 2.28 7.24
CA ALA A 24 -2.42 2.11 8.63
C ALA A 24 -3.95 2.05 8.79
N VAL A 25 -4.67 2.98 8.16
CA VAL A 25 -6.14 3.00 8.15
C VAL A 25 -6.70 1.77 7.42
N GLY A 26 -6.12 1.40 6.27
CA GLY A 26 -6.49 0.22 5.50
C GLY A 26 -6.41 -1.07 6.31
N VAL A 27 -5.32 -1.26 7.06
CA VAL A 27 -5.16 -2.42 7.96
C VAL A 27 -6.24 -2.44 9.02
N LEU A 28 -6.58 -1.29 9.60
CA LEU A 28 -7.62 -1.19 10.62
C LEU A 28 -8.99 -1.55 10.04
N LEU A 29 -9.33 -0.98 8.88
CA LEU A 29 -10.57 -1.27 8.16
C LEU A 29 -10.69 -2.76 7.81
N LEU A 30 -9.62 -3.38 7.30
CA LEU A 30 -9.63 -4.80 6.94
C LEU A 30 -9.86 -5.74 8.12
N ARG A 31 -9.50 -5.32 9.34
CA ARG A 31 -9.81 -6.06 10.58
C ARG A 31 -11.25 -5.85 11.05
N MET A 32 -11.85 -4.70 10.75
CA MET A 32 -13.21 -4.35 11.17
C MET A 32 -14.30 -4.83 10.21
N ILE A 33 -13.99 -4.96 8.91
CA ILE A 33 -14.96 -5.39 7.90
C ILE A 33 -15.31 -6.86 8.10
N ARG A 34 -16.54 -7.10 8.57
CA ARG A 34 -17.21 -8.41 8.57
C ARG A 34 -18.09 -8.64 7.33
N GLY A 35 -18.03 -7.71 6.38
CA GLY A 35 -18.83 -7.69 5.16
C GLY A 35 -18.39 -8.69 4.10
N PRO A 36 -18.96 -8.57 2.88
CA PRO A 36 -18.70 -9.52 1.80
C PRO A 36 -17.23 -9.51 1.37
N HIS A 37 -16.75 -10.67 0.90
CA HIS A 37 -15.36 -10.87 0.53
C HIS A 37 -14.83 -9.84 -0.48
N TRP A 38 -15.65 -9.45 -1.47
CA TRP A 38 -15.28 -8.46 -2.48
C TRP A 38 -14.93 -7.09 -1.87
N LEU A 39 -15.61 -6.67 -0.79
CA LEU A 39 -15.33 -5.39 -0.14
C LEU A 39 -13.95 -5.42 0.52
N ARG A 40 -13.62 -6.52 1.19
CA ARG A 40 -12.29 -6.73 1.79
C ARG A 40 -11.19 -6.73 0.73
N VAL A 41 -11.44 -7.31 -0.44
CA VAL A 41 -10.48 -7.27 -1.56
C VAL A 41 -10.29 -5.84 -2.08
N ASN A 42 -11.36 -5.07 -2.27
CA ASN A 42 -11.24 -3.68 -2.74
C ASN A 42 -10.46 -2.81 -1.76
N VAL A 43 -10.76 -2.90 -0.46
CA VAL A 43 -10.01 -2.15 0.56
C VAL A 43 -8.54 -2.59 0.59
N PHE A 44 -8.26 -3.88 0.45
CA PHE A 44 -6.88 -4.38 0.36
C PHE A 44 -6.14 -3.80 -0.84
N VAL A 45 -6.76 -3.80 -2.03
CA VAL A 45 -6.14 -3.24 -3.24
C VAL A 45 -5.87 -1.75 -3.08
N LEU A 46 -6.88 -0.97 -2.69
CA LEU A 46 -6.76 0.49 -2.62
C LEU A 46 -5.84 0.95 -1.49
N ALA A 47 -5.97 0.36 -0.29
CA ALA A 47 -5.30 0.87 0.89
C ALA A 47 -3.94 0.20 1.18
N ILE A 48 -3.64 -0.95 0.54
CA ILE A 48 -2.37 -1.66 0.75
C ILE A 48 -1.55 -1.73 -0.54
N LEU A 49 -2.13 -2.26 -1.62
CA LEU A 49 -1.39 -2.41 -2.87
C LEU A 49 -1.13 -1.07 -3.55
N GLY A 50 -2.10 -0.14 -3.51
CA GLY A 50 -1.94 1.21 -4.06
C GLY A 50 -0.70 1.92 -3.51
N PRO A 51 -0.63 2.20 -2.20
CA PRO A 51 0.55 2.81 -1.57
C PRO A 51 1.85 2.03 -1.78
N LEU A 52 1.79 0.70 -1.77
CA LEU A 52 2.97 -0.13 -2.04
C LEU A 52 3.54 0.12 -3.44
N PHE A 53 2.69 0.11 -4.46
CA PHE A 53 3.12 0.33 -5.84
C PHE A 53 3.51 1.78 -6.08
N ASP A 54 2.78 2.75 -5.49
CA ASP A 54 3.09 4.17 -5.65
C ASP A 54 4.47 4.50 -5.06
N SER A 55 4.71 4.12 -3.81
CA SER A 55 6.01 4.28 -3.15
C SER A 55 7.13 3.53 -3.87
N ALA A 56 6.91 2.29 -4.30
CA ALA A 56 7.94 1.51 -5.01
C ALA A 56 8.26 2.08 -6.40
N TYR A 57 7.24 2.53 -7.12
CA TYR A 57 7.39 3.14 -8.43
C TYR A 57 8.06 4.51 -8.35
N GLY A 58 7.60 5.37 -7.44
CA GLY A 58 8.21 6.68 -7.19
C GLY A 58 9.69 6.54 -6.84
N TYR A 59 10.01 5.63 -5.91
CA TYR A 59 11.40 5.33 -5.52
C TYR A 59 12.23 4.81 -6.70
N GLY A 60 11.74 3.78 -7.41
CA GLY A 60 12.44 3.20 -8.55
C GLY A 60 12.70 4.22 -9.66
N ARG A 61 11.70 5.03 -10.00
CA ARG A 61 11.82 6.09 -11.01
C ARG A 61 12.86 7.12 -10.57
N GLY A 62 12.76 7.68 -9.37
CA GLY A 62 13.67 8.73 -8.93
C GLY A 62 15.11 8.29 -8.78
N VAL A 63 15.36 7.04 -8.36
CA VAL A 63 16.73 6.50 -8.26
C VAL A 63 17.31 6.15 -9.62
N VAL A 64 16.52 5.55 -10.53
CA VAL A 64 17.04 5.09 -11.84
C VAL A 64 17.15 6.22 -12.84
N THR A 65 16.13 7.07 -12.94
CA THR A 65 16.11 8.14 -13.94
C THR A 65 16.70 9.43 -13.42
N GLY A 66 16.70 9.66 -12.10
CA GLY A 66 17.08 10.95 -11.50
C GLY A 66 16.00 12.03 -11.64
N TRP A 67 14.74 11.63 -11.87
CA TRP A 67 13.61 12.56 -12.08
C TRP A 67 12.45 12.25 -11.12
N GLY A 68 11.70 13.29 -10.76
CA GLY A 68 10.53 13.21 -9.88
C GLY A 68 10.85 13.46 -8.41
N ASP A 69 9.85 13.31 -7.55
CA ASP A 69 9.86 13.73 -6.15
C ASP A 69 11.03 13.13 -5.34
N ILE A 70 11.38 11.88 -5.59
CA ILE A 70 12.50 11.20 -4.91
C ILE A 70 13.84 11.79 -5.33
N ALA A 71 14.01 12.17 -6.59
CA ALA A 71 15.23 12.83 -7.04
C ALA A 71 15.35 14.24 -6.45
N ALA A 72 14.23 14.96 -6.30
CA ALA A 72 14.18 16.23 -5.58
C ALA A 72 14.56 16.06 -4.10
N LEU A 73 13.97 15.05 -3.42
CA LEU A 73 14.32 14.72 -2.03
C LEU A 73 15.80 14.34 -1.86
N LEU A 74 16.41 13.65 -2.82
CA LEU A 74 17.84 13.34 -2.79
C LEU A 74 18.73 14.58 -3.02
N GLY A 75 18.19 15.64 -3.63
CA GLY A 75 18.85 16.94 -3.76
C GLY A 75 18.80 17.78 -2.49
N GLU A 76 17.75 17.62 -1.67
CA GLU A 76 17.53 18.41 -0.45
C GLU A 76 17.95 17.70 0.84
N LEU A 77 17.85 16.36 0.87
CA LEU A 77 18.10 15.55 2.05
C LEU A 77 19.30 14.61 1.87
N ARG A 78 19.82 14.10 2.98
CA ARG A 78 20.90 13.11 2.95
C ARG A 78 20.38 11.79 2.35
N ALA A 79 21.05 11.31 1.30
CA ALA A 79 20.74 10.05 0.62
C ALA A 79 20.38 8.87 1.54
N PRO A 80 21.15 8.52 2.60
CA PRO A 80 20.81 7.39 3.46
C PRO A 80 19.46 7.55 4.18
N MET A 81 19.02 8.79 4.47
CA MET A 81 17.71 9.03 5.07
C MET A 81 16.58 8.71 4.09
N VAL A 82 16.71 9.19 2.84
CA VAL A 82 15.72 8.93 1.79
C VAL A 82 15.67 7.43 1.47
N HIS A 83 16.81 6.81 1.17
CA HIS A 83 16.85 5.36 0.90
C HIS A 83 16.33 4.54 2.08
N GLY A 84 16.73 4.88 3.31
CA GLY A 84 16.27 4.19 4.52
C GLY A 84 14.76 4.25 4.69
N TRP A 85 14.16 5.43 4.51
CA TRP A 85 12.71 5.61 4.59
C TRP A 85 11.96 4.70 3.60
N PHE A 86 12.36 4.71 2.32
CA PHE A 86 11.68 3.93 1.29
C PHE A 86 11.92 2.42 1.42
N ILE A 87 13.16 1.99 1.71
CA ILE A 87 13.46 0.57 1.90
C ILE A 87 12.65 0.02 3.07
N VAL A 88 12.63 0.71 4.21
CA VAL A 88 11.87 0.29 5.39
C VAL A 88 10.37 0.33 5.11
N GLY A 89 9.85 1.42 4.54
CA GLY A 89 8.43 1.59 4.22
C GLY A 89 7.91 0.51 3.27
N ILE A 90 8.57 0.33 2.12
CA ILE A 90 8.19 -0.69 1.12
C ILE A 90 8.27 -2.10 1.74
N THR A 91 9.29 -2.40 2.55
CA THR A 91 9.40 -3.69 3.23
C THR A 91 8.23 -3.93 4.18
N ILE A 92 7.87 -2.93 4.99
CA ILE A 92 6.71 -3.01 5.90
C ILE A 92 5.44 -3.26 5.10
N TYR A 93 5.21 -2.50 4.02
CA TYR A 93 4.03 -2.64 3.17
C TYR A 93 3.93 -4.02 2.54
N ALA A 94 5.04 -4.56 2.02
CA ALA A 94 5.10 -5.91 1.46
C ALA A 94 4.77 -6.99 2.51
N VAL A 95 5.31 -6.86 3.73
CA VAL A 95 5.02 -7.79 4.84
C VAL A 95 3.55 -7.71 5.26
N VAL A 96 2.99 -6.50 5.36
CA VAL A 96 1.57 -6.28 5.68
C VAL A 96 0.70 -6.90 4.59
N ALA A 97 1.00 -6.64 3.32
CA ALA A 97 0.28 -7.20 2.18
C ALA A 97 0.28 -8.74 2.24
N TRP A 98 1.44 -9.35 2.46
CA TRP A 98 1.60 -10.79 2.59
C TRP A 98 0.80 -11.38 3.76
N ARG A 99 0.77 -10.71 4.91
CA ARG A 99 0.01 -11.20 6.08
C ARG A 99 -1.50 -11.10 5.87
N ILE A 100 -1.96 -10.13 5.10
CA ILE A 100 -3.40 -9.90 4.87
C ILE A 100 -3.93 -10.69 3.67
N VAL A 101 -3.11 -10.96 2.65
CA VAL A 101 -3.56 -11.71 1.47
C VAL A 101 -3.93 -13.17 1.81
N ARG A 102 -3.22 -13.80 2.75
CA ARG A 102 -3.48 -15.18 3.19
C ARG A 102 -4.93 -15.39 3.70
N PRO A 103 -5.46 -14.58 4.63
CA PRO A 103 -6.86 -14.67 5.09
C PRO A 103 -7.90 -14.08 4.11
N LEU A 104 -7.49 -13.65 2.92
CA LEU A 104 -8.40 -13.27 1.83
C LEU A 104 -8.67 -14.43 0.86
N ALA A 105 -8.21 -15.66 1.13
CA ALA A 105 -8.60 -16.80 0.30
C ALA A 105 -10.14 -17.01 0.32
N PRO A 106 -10.77 -17.36 -0.82
CA PRO A 106 -12.21 -17.61 -0.88
C PRO A 106 -12.61 -18.70 0.13
N LEU A 107 -13.71 -18.49 0.84
CA LEU A 107 -14.31 -19.56 1.65
C LEU A 107 -14.73 -20.70 0.71
N PRO A 108 -14.55 -21.98 1.10
CA PRO A 108 -15.01 -23.10 0.30
C PRO A 108 -16.52 -22.95 0.00
N PRO A 109 -17.00 -23.41 -1.17
CA PRO A 109 -18.41 -23.32 -1.52
C PRO A 109 -19.28 -23.88 -0.40
N ARG A 110 -20.33 -23.14 0.01
CA ARG A 110 -21.34 -23.70 0.93
C ARG A 110 -21.91 -24.94 0.26
N GLN A 111 -21.73 -26.11 0.88
CA GLN A 111 -22.39 -27.32 0.40
C GLN A 111 -23.91 -27.08 0.43
N PRO A 112 -24.64 -27.42 -0.65
CA PRO A 112 -26.08 -27.27 -0.66
C PRO A 112 -26.68 -28.12 0.48
N PRO A 113 -27.67 -27.59 1.22
CA PRO A 113 -28.35 -28.35 2.25
C PRO A 113 -28.96 -29.61 1.61
N GLY A 114 -28.45 -30.79 1.98
CA GLY A 114 -28.90 -32.08 1.46
C GLY A 114 -27.82 -32.96 0.80
N SER A 115 -26.60 -32.47 0.56
CA SER A 115 -25.55 -33.28 -0.10
C SER A 115 -25.11 -34.52 0.69
N LYS A 116 -25.41 -34.60 1.99
CA LYS A 116 -25.15 -35.79 2.83
C LYS A 116 -26.17 -36.91 2.66
N LEU A 117 -27.31 -36.66 2.01
CA LEU A 117 -28.37 -37.66 1.82
C LEU A 117 -28.19 -38.53 0.56
N ALA A 118 -27.34 -38.12 -0.38
CA ALA A 118 -27.11 -38.85 -1.64
C ALA A 118 -26.02 -39.94 -1.56
N ALA A 119 -25.46 -40.21 -0.37
CA ALA A 119 -24.38 -41.17 -0.15
C ALA A 119 -24.81 -42.40 0.68
N ARG A 120 -26.12 -42.72 0.69
CA ARG A 120 -26.66 -43.93 1.33
C ARG A 120 -27.44 -44.76 0.33
#